data_AF-W6Y610-F1
#
_entry.id   AF-W6Y610-F1
#
_cell.length_a   1.000
_cell.length_b   1.000
_cell.length_c   1.000
_cell.angle_alpha   90.00
_cell.angle_beta   90.00
_cell.angle_gamma   90.00
#
_symmetry.space_group_name_H-M   'P 1'
#
loop_
_entity.id
_entity.type
_entity.pdbx_description
1 polymer ?
#
loop_
_entity_poly.entity_id
_entity_poly.type
_entity_poly.pdbx_seq_one_letter_code
_entity_poly.pdbx_strand_id
1 'polypeptide(L)' 'DMTREKCAAICKDYKYYGLEDHKQCFCGNSFVGPTAKIEENRCNSKCLGSNDMCGGGWALSVYVR' A
#
# COMPACT_ATOMS: atom_id res chain seq x y z
N ASP A 1 -7.65 -12.52 -1.07
CA ASP A 1 -7.19 -11.61 -2.15
C ASP A 1 -7.25 -10.16 -1.70
N MET A 2 -6.15 -9.44 -1.95
CA MET A 2 -6.02 -8.00 -1.67
C MET A 2 -5.76 -7.30 -2.99
N THR A 3 -6.42 -6.15 -3.22
CA THR A 3 -6.19 -5.29 -4.37
C THR A 3 -6.10 -3.84 -3.91
N ARG A 4 -5.70 -2.95 -4.81
CA ARG A 4 -5.65 -1.51 -4.53
C ARG A 4 -7.02 -0.96 -4.15
N GLU A 5 -8.05 -1.31 -4.91
CA GLU A 5 -9.43 -0.87 -4.73
C GLU A 5 -9.99 -1.42 -3.42
N LYS A 6 -9.66 -2.67 -3.08
CA LYS A 6 -10.09 -3.28 -1.82
C LYS A 6 -9.46 -2.57 -0.63
N CYS A 7 -8.17 -2.25 -0.69
CA CYS A 7 -7.51 -1.50 0.39
C CYS A 7 -8.05 -0.07 0.49
N ALA A 8 -8.29 0.61 -0.64
CA ALA A 8 -8.94 1.93 -0.66
C ALA A 8 -10.35 1.92 -0.03
N ALA A 9 -11.11 0.84 -0.25
CA ALA A 9 -12.43 0.66 0.36
C ALA A 9 -12.36 0.39 1.87
N ILE A 10 -11.39 -0.41 2.32
CA ILE A 10 -11.13 -0.67 3.75
C ILE A 10 -10.76 0.63 4.46
N CYS A 11 -9.85 1.42 3.88
CA CYS A 11 -9.31 2.64 4.47
C CYS A 11 -10.15 3.89 4.19
N LYS A 12 -11.46 3.74 3.99
CA LYS A 12 -12.32 4.84 3.55
C LYS A 12 -12.28 6.07 4.46
N ASP A 13 -12.16 5.87 5.76
CA ASP A 13 -12.23 6.97 6.73
C ASP A 13 -10.84 7.61 7.01
N TYR A 14 -9.83 7.30 6.17
CA TYR A 14 -8.46 7.78 6.29
C TYR A 14 -8.01 8.56 5.05
N LYS A 15 -7.08 9.50 5.23
CA LYS A 15 -6.52 10.32 4.16
C LYS A 15 -5.64 9.53 3.19
N TYR A 16 -4.93 8.54 3.72
CA TYR A 16 -4.03 7.70 2.97
C TYR A 16 -4.35 6.23 3.19
N TYR A 17 -4.08 5.44 2.15
CA TYR A 17 -3.99 4.00 2.25
C TYR A 17 -2.71 3.52 1.61
N GLY A 18 -2.17 2.41 2.12
CA GLY A 18 -0.91 1.85 1.67
C GLY A 18 -0.98 0.33 1.53
N LEU A 19 -0.28 -0.21 0.54
CA LEU A 19 -0.16 -1.65 0.33
C LEU A 19 1.29 -2.08 0.52
N GLU A 20 1.48 -3.20 1.21
CA GLU A 20 2.80 -3.79 1.44
C GLU A 20 2.73 -5.30 1.19
N ASP A 21 3.82 -5.83 0.67
CA ASP A 21 4.12 -7.25 0.54
C ASP A 21 2.91 -8.16 0.22
N HIS A 22 2.41 -8.05 -1.02
CA HIS A 22 1.36 -8.88 -1.64
C HIS A 22 -0.05 -8.74 -1.07
N LYS A 23 -0.23 -8.54 0.23
CA LYS A 23 -1.53 -8.68 0.89
C LYS A 23 -1.80 -7.71 2.03
N GLN A 24 -0.79 -6.97 2.50
CA GLN A 24 -0.96 -6.07 3.62
C GLN A 24 -1.60 -4.76 3.14
N CYS A 25 -2.45 -4.21 3.99
CA CYS A 25 -3.16 -2.96 3.76
C CYS A 25 -3.07 -2.13 5.04
N PHE A 26 -2.68 -0.87 4.90
CA PHE A 26 -2.48 0.08 5.99
C PHE A 26 -3.30 1.32 5.73
N CYS A 27 -3.93 1.84 6.78
CA CYS A 27 -4.71 3.08 6.74
C CYS A 27 -4.05 4.10 7.66
N GLY A 28 -4.02 5.38 7.25
CA GLY A 28 -3.42 6.41 8.09
C GLY A 28 -3.73 7.83 7.63
N ASN A 29 -3.65 8.77 8.57
CA ASN A 29 -3.75 10.20 8.29
C ASN A 29 -2.37 10.89 8.23
N SER A 30 -1.33 10.18 8.64
CA SER A 30 0.07 10.62 8.68
C SER A 30 1.00 9.40 8.66
N PHE A 31 2.25 9.62 8.28
CA PHE A 31 3.30 8.60 8.41
C PHE A 31 3.94 8.67 9.80
N VAL A 32 4.23 7.50 10.39
CA VAL A 32 4.86 7.40 11.71
C VAL A 32 6.24 6.79 11.56
N GLY A 33 7.23 7.40 12.22
CA GLY A 33 8.63 6.96 12.17
C GLY A 33 9.42 7.56 11.00
N PRO A 34 10.72 7.21 10.88
CA PRO A 34 11.57 7.65 9.79
C PRO A 34 11.06 7.04 8.49
N THR A 35 10.37 7.86 7.70
CA THR A 35 9.84 7.47 6.39
C THR A 35 10.45 8.36 5.33
N ALA A 36 10.81 7.76 4.21
CA ALA A 36 11.38 8.46 3.07
C ALA A 36 10.80 7.87 1.79
N LYS A 37 10.74 8.68 0.73
CA LYS A 37 10.44 8.15 -0.59
C LYS A 37 11.57 7.22 -1.01
N ILE A 38 11.22 6.04 -1.48
CA ILE A 38 12.15 5.04 -2.01
C ILE A 38 11.93 4.89 -3.52
N GLU A 39 12.84 4.17 -4.17
CA GLU A 39 12.74 3.85 -5.60
C GLU A 39 11.47 3.03 -5.92
N GLU A 40 10.77 3.39 -6.99
CA GLU A 40 9.50 2.76 -7.40
C GLU A 40 9.65 1.24 -7.65
N ASN A 41 10.83 0.80 -8.08
CA ASN A 41 11.11 -0.62 -8.34
C ASN A 41 11.10 -1.48 -7.07
N ARG A 42 11.12 -0.87 -5.87
CA ARG A 42 10.97 -1.55 -4.58
C ARG A 42 9.51 -1.93 -4.30
N CYS A 43 8.57 -1.29 -4.99
CA CYS A 43 7.13 -1.50 -4.84
C CYS A 43 6.58 -2.42 -5.96
N ASN A 44 7.21 -3.58 -6.15
CA ASN A 44 6.98 -4.49 -7.26
C ASN A 44 6.38 -5.87 -6.87
N SER A 45 5.90 -6.02 -5.64
CA SER A 45 5.19 -7.23 -5.21
C SER A 45 3.78 -7.26 -5.81
N LYS A 46 3.47 -8.34 -6.53
CA LYS A 46 2.12 -8.57 -7.06
C LYS A 46 1.11 -8.77 -5.94
N CYS A 47 -0.06 -8.16 -6.09
CA CYS A 47 -1.18 -8.38 -5.22
C CYS A 47 -1.64 -9.84 -5.21
N LEU A 48 -2.00 -10.39 -4.05
CA LEU A 48 -2.55 -11.74 -3.96
C LEU A 48 -3.94 -11.77 -4.60
N GLY A 49 -4.05 -12.45 -5.75
CA GLY A 49 -5.30 -12.60 -6.50
C GLY A 49 -5.62 -11.47 -7.49
N SER A 50 -4.66 -10.57 -7.77
CA SER A 50 -4.76 -9.56 -8.84
C SER A 50 -3.44 -9.42 -9.60
N ASN A 51 -3.48 -8.82 -10.80
CA ASN A 51 -2.29 -8.42 -11.56
C ASN A 51 -1.73 -7.04 -11.12
N ASP A 52 -2.37 -6.38 -10.16
CA ASP A 52 -1.88 -5.13 -9.59
C ASP A 52 -0.60 -5.31 -8.76
N MET A 53 0.10 -4.20 -8.52
CA MET A 53 1.20 -4.12 -7.56
C MET A 53 0.69 -3.67 -6.18
N CYS A 54 1.19 -4.31 -5.14
CA CYS A 54 0.81 -4.16 -3.73
C CYS A 54 2.06 -3.89 -2.87
N GLY A 55 2.83 -2.85 -3.18
CA GLY A 55 4.05 -2.50 -2.46
C GLY A 55 5.18 -3.50 -2.70
N GLY A 56 6.00 -3.73 -1.68
CA GLY A 56 7.08 -4.69 -1.67
C GLY A 56 7.53 -5.00 -0.24
N GLY A 57 8.52 -5.87 -0.07
CA GLY A 57 9.06 -6.17 1.25
C GLY A 57 9.68 -4.91 1.88
N TRP A 58 9.08 -4.44 2.99
CA TRP A 58 9.44 -3.18 3.66
C TRP A 58 9.30 -1.94 2.76
N ALA A 59 8.40 -2.00 1.77
CA ALA A 59 8.18 -0.96 0.78
C ALA A 59 6.67 -0.71 0.61
N LEU A 60 6.21 0.45 1.08
CA LEU A 60 4.79 0.79 1.08
C LEU A 60 4.43 1.56 -0.21
N SER A 61 3.56 0.99 -1.04
CA SER A 61 2.89 1.77 -2.10
C SER A 61 1.80 2.60 -1.46
N VAL A 62 1.95 3.92 -1.44
CA VAL A 62 1.01 4.83 -0.77
C VAL A 62 0.17 5.61 -1.76
N TYR A 63 -1.12 5.75 -1.45
CA TYR A 63 -2.09 6.45 -2.25
C TYR A 63 -2.88 7.44 -1.39
N VAL A 64 -3.25 8.56 -1.98
CA VAL A 64 -4.23 9.49 -1.41
C VAL A 64 -5.62 8.99 -1.79
N ARG A 65 -6.58 9.13 -0.87
CA ARG A 65 -7.98 8.85 -1.18
C ARG A 65 -8.62 9.95 -2.02
#